data_AF-A0A7K2HX86-F1
#
_entry.id   AF-A0A7K2HX86-F1
#
_cell.length_a   1.000
_cell.length_b   1.000
_cell.length_c   1.000
_cell.angle_alpha   90.00
_cell.angle_beta   90.00
_cell.angle_gamma   90.00
#
_symmetry.space_group_name_H-M   'P 1'
#
loop_
_entity.id
_entity.type
_entity.pdbx_description
1 polymer ?
#
loop_
_entity_poly.entity_id
_entity_poly.type
_entity_poly.pdbx_seq_one_letter_code
_entity_poly.pdbx_strand_id
1 'polypeptide(L)'
;MPEDAEAAADEPRPDDTETSDGTETDDDTETDDGPLPEPIDEGELLFSEPGGSWWVVAIGPVLIGAVLALEIAGPGQVHWPVMMIFAVILVGFSVVQVHAARTHVSVRLTEATLQQGTRTLPLTDIAKIYPENNGPEHQTWESARALGELPAVPRRRKGVGVKLVDGGIAQAWARDVGRFRDELTVAHQAAQMGLPPRGRRDDS
;
A
#
# COMPACT_ATOMS: atom_id res chain seq x y z
N MET A 1 2.13 53.51 -51.11
CA MET A 1 0.92 54.34 -51.26
C MET A 1 0.98 54.94 -52.65
N PRO A 2 -0.04 54.76 -53.49
CA PRO A 2 -1.46 54.67 -53.14
C PRO A 2 -1.99 53.25 -52.88
N GLU A 3 -3.27 53.19 -52.51
CA GLU A 3 -4.13 52.02 -52.27
C GLU A 3 -5.11 51.85 -53.45
N ASP A 4 -5.65 50.63 -53.66
CA ASP A 4 -7.11 50.36 -53.64
C ASP A 4 -7.52 49.00 -54.24
N ALA A 5 -8.61 48.44 -53.68
CA ALA A 5 -9.59 47.50 -54.24
C ALA A 5 -9.28 45.98 -54.46
N GLU A 6 -9.81 45.20 -53.51
CA GLU A 6 -10.51 43.89 -53.58
C GLU A 6 -10.77 43.15 -54.91
N ALA A 7 -10.75 41.80 -54.84
CA ALA A 7 -11.86 40.92 -55.25
C ALA A 7 -11.69 39.45 -54.81
N ALA A 8 -12.72 38.85 -54.19
CA ALA A 8 -13.16 37.43 -54.20
C ALA A 8 -12.12 36.27 -53.98
N ALA A 9 -12.39 35.13 -53.35
CA ALA A 9 -13.46 34.57 -52.49
C ALA A 9 -12.85 33.26 -51.86
N ASP A 10 -13.52 32.31 -51.21
CA ASP A 10 -14.94 32.04 -50.92
C ASP A 10 -15.06 31.13 -49.67
N GLU A 11 -16.25 31.01 -49.06
CA GLU A 11 -16.56 29.99 -48.04
C GLU A 11 -18.07 29.68 -48.04
N PRO A 12 -18.46 28.40 -48.15
CA PRO A 12 -19.61 27.93 -47.37
C PRO A 12 -19.40 26.58 -46.66
N ARG A 13 -20.26 26.37 -45.65
CA ARG A 13 -20.20 25.33 -44.62
C ARG A 13 -21.22 24.18 -44.91
N PRO A 14 -21.61 23.36 -43.92
CA PRO A 14 -21.53 21.90 -43.94
C PRO A 14 -22.77 21.21 -44.55
N ASP A 15 -22.75 19.87 -44.61
CA ASP A 15 -23.98 19.07 -44.73
C ASP A 15 -23.89 17.83 -43.81
N ASP A 16 -24.97 17.57 -43.07
CA ASP A 16 -25.13 16.46 -42.12
C ASP A 16 -26.14 15.45 -42.69
N THR A 17 -26.01 14.15 -42.43
CA THR A 17 -27.15 13.22 -42.59
C THR A 17 -27.05 12.02 -41.66
N GLU A 18 -28.18 11.67 -41.04
CA GLU A 18 -28.29 10.75 -39.91
C GLU A 18 -28.56 9.28 -40.29
N THR A 19 -28.02 8.38 -39.44
CA THR A 19 -28.68 7.19 -38.84
C THR A 19 -29.38 6.14 -39.71
N SER A 20 -28.89 4.90 -39.63
CA SER A 20 -29.73 3.74 -39.28
C SER A 20 -28.94 2.56 -38.68
N ASP A 21 -29.68 1.78 -37.89
CA ASP A 21 -29.27 0.68 -37.01
C ASP A 21 -28.96 -0.64 -37.76
N GLY A 22 -28.23 -1.54 -37.11
CA GLY A 22 -27.74 -2.80 -37.69
C GLY A 22 -26.83 -3.58 -36.74
N THR A 23 -27.37 -4.06 -35.62
CA THR A 23 -26.68 -5.01 -34.74
C THR A 23 -26.64 -6.40 -35.37
N GLU A 24 -25.45 -6.98 -35.56
CA GLU A 24 -25.27 -8.43 -35.54
C GLU A 24 -23.89 -8.76 -34.95
N THR A 25 -23.87 -9.80 -34.11
CA THR A 25 -22.76 -10.13 -33.20
C THR A 25 -22.05 -11.37 -33.69
N ASP A 26 -20.77 -11.26 -34.06
CA ASP A 26 -19.86 -12.41 -34.07
C ASP A 26 -18.96 -12.33 -32.84
N ASP A 27 -19.35 -13.10 -31.83
CA ASP A 27 -18.65 -13.29 -30.56
C ASP A 27 -17.57 -14.39 -30.73
N ASP A 28 -16.43 -14.00 -31.30
CA ASP A 28 -15.18 -14.74 -31.14
C ASP A 28 -14.31 -14.02 -30.10
N THR A 29 -14.83 -13.91 -28.88
CA THR A 29 -14.01 -13.63 -27.70
C THR A 29 -13.19 -14.88 -27.39
N GLU A 30 -12.16 -15.15 -28.19
CA GLU A 30 -11.17 -16.19 -27.92
C GLU A 30 -10.48 -15.85 -26.61
N THR A 31 -10.96 -16.47 -25.52
CA THR A 31 -10.42 -16.28 -24.18
C THR A 31 -9.00 -16.81 -24.19
N ASP A 32 -8.03 -15.90 -24.27
CA ASP A 32 -6.62 -16.16 -24.03
C ASP A 32 -6.44 -16.54 -22.56
N ASP A 33 -6.85 -17.78 -22.23
CA ASP A 33 -6.54 -18.51 -20.99
C ASP A 33 -5.05 -18.89 -21.00
N GLY A 34 -4.19 -17.89 -21.25
CA GLY A 34 -2.78 -17.94 -20.94
C GLY A 34 -2.62 -18.33 -19.46
N PRO A 35 -1.61 -19.14 -19.10
CA PRO A 35 -1.47 -19.65 -17.75
C PRO A 35 -1.57 -18.53 -16.72
N LEU A 36 -2.53 -18.65 -15.79
CA LEU A 36 -2.62 -17.77 -14.62
C LEU A 36 -1.20 -17.64 -14.05
N PRO A 37 -0.70 -16.43 -13.79
CA PRO A 37 0.68 -16.23 -13.35
C PRO A 37 0.91 -17.12 -12.13
N GLU A 38 1.81 -18.10 -12.26
CA GLU A 38 1.98 -19.12 -11.23
C GLU A 38 2.19 -18.42 -9.88
N PRO A 39 1.48 -18.83 -8.82
CA PRO A 39 1.63 -18.20 -7.52
C PRO A 39 3.08 -18.39 -7.11
N ILE A 40 3.86 -17.29 -7.14
CA ILE A 40 5.24 -17.27 -6.72
C ILE A 40 5.29 -17.93 -5.34
N ASP A 41 6.00 -19.04 -5.22
CA ASP A 41 6.17 -19.67 -3.91
C ASP A 41 6.98 -18.70 -3.05
N GLU A 42 6.27 -17.96 -2.20
CA GLU A 42 6.89 -17.00 -1.29
C GLU A 42 7.69 -17.71 -0.19
N GLY A 43 7.41 -18.99 0.06
CA GLY A 43 7.93 -19.78 1.16
C GLY A 43 7.33 -19.44 2.52
N GLU A 44 8.10 -19.72 3.57
CA GLU A 44 7.70 -19.51 4.97
C GLU A 44 7.63 -18.02 5.33
N LEU A 45 6.69 -17.66 6.22
CA LEU A 45 6.56 -16.29 6.74
C LEU A 45 7.57 -16.05 7.87
N LEU A 46 8.69 -15.40 7.56
CA LEU A 46 9.78 -15.14 8.51
C LEU A 46 9.44 -14.00 9.49
N PHE A 47 8.84 -12.91 8.98
CA PHE A 47 8.56 -11.73 9.77
C PHE A 47 7.29 -10.99 9.30
N SER A 48 6.46 -10.54 10.22
CA SER A 48 5.27 -9.72 9.90
C SER A 48 4.96 -8.67 10.96
N GLU A 49 4.60 -7.46 10.52
CA GLU A 49 4.03 -6.41 11.35
C GLU A 49 2.71 -5.90 10.74
N PRO A 50 1.59 -5.91 11.48
CA PRO A 50 0.28 -5.53 10.94
C PRO A 50 0.05 -4.01 10.78
N GLY A 51 1.06 -3.16 11.00
CA GLY A 51 0.99 -1.69 10.85
C GLY A 51 0.17 -0.94 11.90
N GLY A 52 -1.12 -1.27 12.06
CA GLY A 52 -2.07 -0.68 13.01
C GLY A 52 -2.87 -1.73 13.80
N SER A 53 -3.44 -1.37 14.95
CA SER A 53 -4.21 -2.28 15.82
C SER A 53 -5.70 -1.97 15.81
N TRP A 54 -6.53 -2.98 15.55
CA TRP A 54 -7.99 -2.90 15.66
C TRP A 54 -8.48 -2.57 17.08
N TRP A 55 -7.66 -2.83 18.11
CA TRP A 55 -8.01 -2.50 19.50
C TRP A 55 -8.21 -0.99 19.73
N VAL A 56 -7.57 -0.14 18.90
CA VAL A 56 -7.79 1.32 18.95
C VAL A 56 -9.22 1.69 18.58
N VAL A 57 -9.83 0.97 17.63
CA VAL A 57 -11.21 1.19 17.20
C VAL A 57 -12.20 0.90 18.34
N ALA A 58 -11.88 -0.04 19.24
CA ALA A 58 -12.72 -0.39 20.38
C ALA A 58 -12.79 0.71 21.46
N ILE A 59 -11.86 1.68 21.47
CA ILE A 59 -11.88 2.79 22.45
C ILE A 59 -13.13 3.66 22.26
N GLY A 60 -13.53 3.95 21.01
CA GLY A 60 -14.73 4.71 20.70
C GLY A 60 -16.00 4.08 21.30
N PRO A 61 -16.36 2.83 20.92
CA PRO A 61 -17.51 2.13 21.45
C PRO A 61 -17.50 1.97 22.98
N VAL A 62 -16.34 1.78 23.61
CA VAL A 62 -16.22 1.72 25.07
C VAL A 62 -16.58 3.07 25.71
N LEU A 63 -16.08 4.20 25.18
CA LEU A 63 -16.42 5.53 25.68
C LEU A 63 -17.90 5.87 25.46
N ILE A 64 -18.46 5.54 24.28
CA ILE A 64 -19.88 5.76 23.96
C ILE A 64 -20.76 4.93 24.89
N GLY A 65 -20.41 3.65 25.12
CA GLY A 65 -21.10 2.77 26.06
C GLY A 65 -21.04 3.29 27.51
N ALA A 66 -19.91 3.86 27.92
CA ALA A 66 -19.78 4.48 29.25
C ALA A 66 -20.66 5.73 29.40
N VAL A 67 -20.71 6.60 28.38
CA VAL A 67 -21.61 7.78 28.39
C VAL A 67 -23.08 7.35 28.37
N LEU A 68 -23.45 6.36 27.55
CA LEU A 68 -24.80 5.80 27.52
C LEU A 68 -25.22 5.21 28.87
N ALA A 69 -24.33 4.48 29.54
CA ALA A 69 -24.59 3.95 30.88
C ALA A 69 -24.81 5.06 31.92
N LEU A 70 -24.08 6.17 31.83
CA LEU A 70 -24.27 7.35 32.68
C LEU A 70 -25.59 8.08 32.39
N GLU A 71 -25.98 8.23 31.12
CA GLU A 71 -27.27 8.86 30.77
C GLU A 71 -28.47 8.00 31.22
N ILE A 72 -28.39 6.67 31.09
CA ILE A 72 -29.45 5.75 31.58
C ILE A 72 -29.55 5.75 33.11
N ALA A 73 -28.43 5.91 33.82
CA ALA A 73 -28.42 5.99 35.28
C ALA A 73 -28.83 7.38 35.83
N GLY A 74 -28.85 8.41 34.97
CA GLY A 74 -29.22 9.77 35.33
C GLY A 74 -30.74 10.03 35.27
N PRO A 75 -31.21 11.18 35.80
CA PRO A 75 -32.61 11.59 35.72
C PRO A 75 -33.01 12.21 34.37
N GLY A 76 -32.11 12.19 33.38
CA GLY A 76 -32.28 12.85 32.08
C GLY A 76 -32.85 11.93 30.99
N GLN A 77 -33.18 12.52 29.84
CA GLN A 77 -33.48 11.75 28.62
C GLN A 77 -32.19 11.40 27.88
N VAL A 78 -32.15 10.24 27.23
CA VAL A 78 -30.98 9.80 26.45
C VAL A 78 -30.91 10.55 25.11
N HIS A 79 -29.79 11.22 24.84
CA HIS A 79 -29.59 12.07 23.65
C HIS A 79 -29.15 11.27 22.41
N TRP A 80 -29.99 10.32 21.98
CA TRP A 80 -29.70 9.40 20.88
C TRP A 80 -29.10 10.04 19.61
N PRO A 81 -29.61 11.16 19.07
CA PRO A 81 -29.04 11.75 17.85
C PRO A 81 -27.59 12.23 18.06
N VAL A 82 -27.30 12.82 19.23
CA VAL A 82 -25.97 13.31 19.59
C VAL A 82 -25.00 12.14 19.76
N MET A 83 -25.40 11.09 20.49
CA MET A 83 -24.60 9.88 20.63
C MET A 83 -24.28 9.22 19.29
N MET A 84 -25.26 9.11 18.40
CA MET A 84 -25.05 8.50 17.07
C MET A 84 -24.06 9.32 16.21
N ILE A 85 -24.12 10.65 16.26
CA ILE A 85 -23.16 11.52 15.57
C ILE A 85 -21.74 11.32 16.13
N PHE A 86 -21.58 11.35 17.46
CA PHE A 86 -20.28 11.07 18.08
C PHE A 86 -19.78 9.65 17.79
N ALA A 87 -20.68 8.66 17.74
CA ALA A 87 -20.33 7.28 17.42
C ALA A 87 -19.80 7.14 15.99
N VAL A 88 -20.51 7.68 15.00
CA VAL A 88 -20.09 7.66 13.60
C VAL A 88 -18.76 8.38 13.42
N ILE A 89 -18.57 9.54 14.04
CA ILE A 89 -17.31 10.31 13.93
C ILE A 89 -16.15 9.56 14.57
N LEU A 90 -16.26 9.12 15.83
CA LEU A 90 -15.16 8.47 16.55
C LEU A 90 -14.81 7.10 15.96
N VAL A 91 -15.82 6.26 15.69
CA VAL A 91 -15.61 4.91 15.16
C VAL A 91 -15.19 4.97 13.70
N GLY A 92 -15.92 5.70 12.85
CA GLY A 92 -15.65 5.79 11.42
C GLY A 92 -14.25 6.34 11.13
N PHE A 93 -13.85 7.42 11.80
CA PHE A 93 -12.51 7.98 11.67
C PHE A 93 -11.42 6.99 12.14
N SER A 94 -11.63 6.30 13.26
CA SER A 94 -10.68 5.30 13.76
C SER A 94 -10.55 4.09 12.83
N VAL A 95 -11.65 3.60 12.24
CA VAL A 95 -11.65 2.52 11.24
C VAL A 95 -10.83 2.94 10.02
N VAL A 96 -11.06 4.13 9.46
CA VAL A 96 -10.30 4.64 8.30
C VAL A 96 -8.80 4.75 8.62
N GLN A 97 -8.44 5.30 9.78
CA GLN A 97 -7.04 5.39 10.22
C GLN A 97 -6.37 4.03 10.38
N VAL A 98 -7.04 3.07 11.04
CA VAL A 98 -6.49 1.73 11.25
C VAL A 98 -6.37 1.00 9.92
N HIS A 99 -7.38 1.07 9.05
CA HIS A 99 -7.29 0.46 7.72
C HIS A 99 -6.12 1.03 6.90
N ALA A 100 -6.01 2.36 6.79
CA ALA A 100 -4.90 3.00 6.09
C ALA A 100 -3.53 2.57 6.65
N ALA A 101 -3.39 2.47 7.97
CA ALA A 101 -2.17 1.99 8.63
C ALA A 101 -1.88 0.49 8.40
N ARG A 102 -2.91 -0.37 8.35
CA ARG A 102 -2.74 -1.79 8.05
C ARG A 102 -2.40 -2.05 6.57
N THR A 103 -2.83 -1.17 5.66
CA THR A 103 -2.56 -1.30 4.21
C THR A 103 -1.21 -0.71 3.80
N HIS A 104 -0.82 0.46 4.32
CA HIS A 104 0.40 1.17 3.88
C HIS A 104 1.57 1.11 4.88
N VAL A 105 1.32 0.68 6.13
CA VAL A 105 2.33 0.62 7.20
C VAL A 105 2.52 -0.83 7.71
N SER A 106 2.06 -1.82 6.93
CA SER A 106 2.34 -3.24 7.12
C SER A 106 3.73 -3.63 6.63
N VAL A 107 4.32 -4.65 7.25
CA VAL A 107 5.54 -5.31 6.79
C VAL A 107 5.27 -6.80 6.73
N ARG A 108 5.68 -7.47 5.65
CA ARG A 108 5.66 -8.92 5.51
C ARG A 108 6.93 -9.34 4.77
N LEU A 109 7.73 -10.20 5.40
CA LEU A 109 8.93 -10.79 4.83
C LEU A 109 8.76 -12.29 4.85
N THR A 110 8.89 -12.90 3.68
CA THR A 110 8.90 -14.33 3.44
C THR A 110 10.31 -14.78 3.05
N GLU A 111 10.51 -16.05 2.72
CA GLU A 111 11.80 -16.54 2.24
C GLU A 111 12.17 -16.01 0.83
N ALA A 112 11.19 -15.59 0.01
CA ALA A 112 11.43 -15.09 -1.35
C ALA A 112 11.00 -13.63 -1.60
N THR A 113 10.08 -13.05 -0.81
CA THR A 113 9.49 -11.72 -1.04
C THR A 113 9.53 -10.81 0.19
N LEU A 114 9.74 -9.51 -0.06
CA LEU A 114 9.59 -8.42 0.92
C LEU A 114 8.43 -7.51 0.50
N GLN A 115 7.40 -7.44 1.33
CA GLN A 115 6.29 -6.50 1.21
C GLN A 115 6.40 -5.38 2.26
N GLN A 116 6.27 -4.15 1.79
CA GLN A 116 6.34 -2.90 2.55
C GLN A 116 5.14 -2.03 2.17
N GLY A 117 4.12 -2.03 3.02
CA GLY A 117 2.79 -1.53 2.70
C GLY A 117 2.18 -2.27 1.52
N THR A 118 1.81 -1.52 0.49
CA THR A 118 1.22 -2.02 -0.77
C THR A 118 2.24 -2.57 -1.77
N ARG A 119 3.55 -2.31 -1.59
CA ARG A 119 4.59 -2.74 -2.54
C ARG A 119 5.20 -4.07 -2.09
N THR A 120 5.11 -5.09 -2.95
CA THR A 120 5.89 -6.33 -2.84
C THR A 120 7.11 -6.27 -3.77
N LEU A 121 8.23 -6.83 -3.33
CA LEU A 121 9.51 -6.89 -4.05
C LEU A 121 10.15 -8.29 -3.84
N PRO A 122 10.61 -8.99 -4.89
CA PRO A 122 11.46 -10.16 -4.75
C PRO A 122 12.77 -9.85 -3.99
N LEU A 123 13.27 -10.79 -3.17
CA LEU A 123 14.56 -10.64 -2.49
C LEU A 123 15.77 -10.72 -3.45
N THR A 124 15.56 -11.24 -4.66
CA THR A 124 16.51 -11.21 -5.79
C THR A 124 16.74 -9.79 -6.31
N ASP A 125 15.73 -8.92 -6.23
CA ASP A 125 15.78 -7.54 -6.73
C ASP A 125 16.48 -6.60 -5.74
N ILE A 126 16.76 -7.08 -4.53
CA ILE A 126 17.69 -6.47 -3.59
C ILE A 126 19.10 -6.91 -3.98
N ALA A 127 19.94 -5.96 -4.39
CA ALA A 127 21.34 -6.21 -4.72
C ALA A 127 22.28 -6.12 -3.51
N LYS A 128 21.92 -5.35 -2.47
CA LYS A 128 22.69 -5.23 -1.23
C LYS A 128 21.83 -4.71 -0.08
N ILE A 129 22.03 -5.27 1.11
CA ILE A 129 21.55 -4.71 2.38
C ILE A 129 22.68 -3.91 3.03
N TYR A 130 22.41 -2.71 3.54
CA TYR A 130 23.37 -1.90 4.27
C TYR A 130 23.38 -2.27 5.77
N PRO A 131 24.56 -2.30 6.41
CA PRO A 131 24.67 -2.59 7.85
C PRO A 131 24.05 -1.47 8.69
N GLU A 132 23.84 -1.74 9.99
CA GLU A 132 23.45 -0.69 10.93
C GLU A 132 24.51 0.42 10.99
N ASN A 133 24.06 1.66 10.95
CA ASN A 133 24.93 2.77 11.27
C ASN A 133 25.15 2.84 12.78
N ASN A 134 26.35 2.46 13.19
CA ASN A 134 26.81 2.55 14.58
C ASN A 134 27.75 3.77 14.80
N GLY A 135 27.97 4.58 13.76
CA GLY A 135 28.82 5.77 13.80
C GLY A 135 28.03 7.07 13.99
N PRO A 136 28.74 8.20 14.22
CA PRO A 136 28.13 9.52 14.28
C PRO A 136 27.86 10.13 12.89
N GLU A 137 28.46 9.58 11.83
CA GLU A 137 28.33 10.07 10.45
C GLU A 137 27.05 9.52 9.81
N HIS A 138 26.25 10.38 9.19
CA HIS A 138 24.99 9.99 8.56
C HIS A 138 25.22 9.29 7.22
N GLN A 139 24.70 8.07 7.06
CA GLN A 139 24.90 7.29 5.84
C GLN A 139 23.94 7.70 4.73
N THR A 140 24.38 7.66 3.47
CA THR A 140 23.59 8.07 2.29
C THR A 140 22.24 7.34 2.16
N TRP A 141 22.11 6.13 2.71
CA TRP A 141 20.86 5.38 2.68
C TRP A 141 19.82 5.87 3.71
N GLU A 142 20.22 6.55 4.79
CA GLU A 142 19.31 7.01 5.85
C GLU A 142 18.43 8.19 5.40
N SER A 143 18.83 8.89 4.33
CA SER A 143 18.04 9.94 3.66
C SER A 143 17.34 9.46 2.38
N ALA A 144 17.52 8.19 1.99
CA ALA A 144 16.87 7.61 0.82
C ALA A 144 15.35 7.42 1.03
N ARG A 145 14.60 7.27 -0.06
CA ARG A 145 13.14 7.06 -0.02
C ARG A 145 12.78 5.77 0.71
N ALA A 146 11.70 5.76 1.49
CA ALA A 146 11.15 4.51 2.01
C ALA A 146 10.75 3.56 0.87
N LEU A 147 10.95 2.25 1.09
CA LEU A 147 10.38 1.20 0.25
C LEU A 147 8.87 1.13 0.53
N GLY A 148 8.07 0.98 -0.52
CA GLY A 148 6.63 1.24 -0.50
C GLY A 148 6.28 2.49 -1.32
N GLU A 149 5.07 3.02 -1.10
CA GLU A 149 4.61 4.27 -1.71
C GLU A 149 5.07 5.52 -0.94
N LEU A 150 5.43 5.35 0.35
CA LEU A 150 5.72 6.43 1.27
C LEU A 150 7.04 7.16 0.92
N PRO A 151 7.10 8.49 1.06
CA PRO A 151 8.32 9.25 0.77
C PRO A 151 9.42 9.02 1.82
N ALA A 152 9.05 8.71 3.06
CA ALA A 152 9.96 8.56 4.20
C ALA A 152 9.48 7.43 5.14
N VAL A 153 10.38 6.97 6.02
CA VAL A 153 10.11 5.90 6.99
C VAL A 153 8.95 6.27 7.92
N PRO A 154 7.95 5.37 8.14
CA PRO A 154 6.80 5.67 8.99
C PRO A 154 7.16 6.02 10.44
N ARG A 155 6.32 6.82 11.10
CA ARG A 155 6.54 7.21 12.51
C ARG A 155 6.65 5.97 13.42
N ARG A 156 7.58 6.04 14.37
CA ARG A 156 7.94 4.95 15.32
C ARG A 156 8.52 3.69 14.65
N ARG A 157 8.95 3.77 13.39
CA ARG A 157 9.71 2.73 12.68
C ARG A 157 11.15 3.21 12.45
N LYS A 158 12.06 2.28 12.14
CA LYS A 158 13.45 2.59 11.75
C LYS A 158 13.73 1.99 10.37
N GLY A 159 14.64 2.63 9.64
CA GLY A 159 15.06 2.20 8.30
C GLY A 159 16.18 1.17 8.31
N VAL A 160 16.17 0.30 7.30
CA VAL A 160 17.28 -0.54 6.86
C VAL A 160 17.55 -0.14 5.41
N GLY A 161 18.75 0.40 5.14
CA GLY A 161 19.15 0.73 3.79
C GLY A 161 19.21 -0.53 2.92
N VAL A 162 18.61 -0.46 1.73
CA VAL A 162 18.71 -1.47 0.69
C VAL A 162 19.12 -0.81 -0.63
N LYS A 163 19.98 -1.47 -1.39
CA LYS A 163 20.25 -1.15 -2.79
C LYS A 163 19.53 -2.16 -3.66
N LEU A 164 18.78 -1.67 -4.63
CA LEU A 164 18.07 -2.47 -5.63
C LEU A 164 18.99 -2.81 -6.82
N VAL A 165 18.60 -3.82 -7.60
CA VAL A 165 19.33 -4.25 -8.82
C VAL A 165 19.39 -3.18 -9.91
N ASP A 166 18.40 -2.27 -9.97
CA ASP A 166 18.39 -1.10 -10.84
C ASP A 166 19.41 -0.01 -10.42
N GLY A 167 20.10 -0.20 -9.29
CA GLY A 167 21.06 0.73 -8.72
C GLY A 167 20.48 1.69 -7.69
N GLY A 168 19.16 1.79 -7.57
CA GLY A 168 18.45 2.66 -6.65
C GLY A 168 18.71 2.31 -5.19
N ILE A 169 18.74 3.33 -4.33
CA ILE A 169 18.84 3.17 -2.87
C ILE A 169 17.48 3.50 -2.26
N ALA A 170 17.00 2.63 -1.36
CA ALA A 170 15.77 2.81 -0.61
C ALA A 170 15.96 2.40 0.85
N GLN A 171 14.97 2.71 1.69
CA GLN A 171 14.88 2.25 3.08
C GLN A 171 13.74 1.26 3.23
N ALA A 172 14.04 -0.02 3.37
CA ALA A 172 13.08 -0.95 3.99
C ALA A 172 12.87 -0.53 5.45
N TRP A 173 11.75 -0.86 6.09
CA TRP A 173 11.48 -0.40 7.45
C TRP A 173 10.70 -1.42 8.27
N ALA A 174 10.86 -1.34 9.60
CA ALA A 174 10.14 -2.14 10.59
C ALA A 174 10.12 -1.41 11.94
N ARG A 175 9.30 -1.90 12.88
CA ARG A 175 9.28 -1.43 14.28
C ARG A 175 10.37 -2.15 15.06
N ASP A 176 10.45 -3.45 14.91
CA ASP A 176 11.59 -4.27 15.37
C ASP A 176 12.62 -4.38 14.25
N VAL A 177 13.41 -3.31 14.08
CA VAL A 177 14.41 -3.21 13.01
C VAL A 177 15.59 -4.18 13.17
N GLY A 178 15.87 -4.61 14.41
CA GLY A 178 16.94 -5.56 14.69
C GLY A 178 16.58 -6.91 14.11
N ARG A 179 15.49 -7.50 14.62
CA ARG A 179 14.98 -8.76 14.09
C ARG A 179 14.70 -8.68 12.59
N PHE A 180 14.07 -7.61 12.12
CA PHE A 180 13.80 -7.43 10.69
C PHE A 180 15.07 -7.45 9.83
N ARG A 181 16.15 -6.78 10.25
CA ARG A 181 17.41 -6.78 9.50
C ARG A 181 18.03 -8.18 9.47
N ASP A 182 18.02 -8.89 10.60
CA ASP A 182 18.61 -10.23 10.69
C ASP A 182 17.89 -11.22 9.76
N GLU A 183 16.56 -11.31 9.87
CA GLU A 183 15.71 -12.17 9.02
C GLU A 183 15.86 -11.79 7.54
N LEU A 184 15.82 -10.50 7.21
CA LEU A 184 15.98 -10.00 5.83
C LEU A 184 17.36 -10.36 5.26
N THR A 185 18.41 -10.29 6.07
CA THR A 185 19.78 -10.59 5.65
C THR A 185 19.96 -12.08 5.36
N VAL A 186 19.41 -12.95 6.22
CA VAL A 186 19.42 -14.40 6.02
C VAL A 186 18.60 -14.80 4.78
N ALA A 187 17.39 -14.27 4.64
CA ALA A 187 16.50 -14.58 3.51
C ALA A 187 17.08 -14.10 2.17
N HIS A 188 17.61 -12.87 2.12
CA HIS A 188 18.28 -12.34 0.93
C HIS A 188 19.51 -13.18 0.53
N GLN A 189 20.32 -13.64 1.49
CA GLN A 189 21.43 -14.54 1.20
C GLN A 189 20.94 -15.89 0.64
N ALA A 190 19.87 -16.46 1.21
CA ALA A 190 19.28 -17.71 0.71
C ALA A 190 18.77 -17.57 -0.74
N ALA A 191 18.03 -16.50 -1.03
CA ALA A 191 17.54 -16.18 -2.36
C ALA A 191 18.68 -15.98 -3.38
N GLN A 192 19.75 -15.27 -3.00
CA GLN A 192 20.93 -15.07 -3.86
C GLN A 192 21.75 -16.36 -4.09
N MET A 193 21.63 -17.35 -3.21
CA MET A 193 22.19 -18.70 -3.41
C MET A 193 21.28 -19.59 -4.29
N GLY A 194 20.11 -19.10 -4.73
CA GLY A 194 19.15 -19.88 -5.50
C GLY A 194 18.50 -21.02 -4.72
N LEU A 195 18.49 -20.93 -3.37
CA LEU A 195 17.80 -21.91 -2.54
C LEU A 195 16.29 -21.75 -2.74
N PRO A 196 15.56 -22.84 -3.06
CA PRO A 196 14.12 -22.76 -3.20
C PRO A 196 13.48 -22.38 -1.85
N PRO A 197 12.42 -21.56 -1.85
CA PRO A 197 11.62 -21.32 -0.67
C PRO A 197 11.10 -22.66 -0.13
N ARG A 198 11.03 -22.76 1.20
CA ARG A 198 10.36 -23.88 1.86
C ARG A 198 8.87 -23.57 1.78
N GLY A 199 8.17 -24.32 0.95
CA GLY A 199 6.72 -24.20 0.80
C GLY A 199 6.04 -24.07 2.16
N ARG A 200 5.09 -23.13 2.24
CA ARG A 200 4.35 -22.77 3.45
C ARG A 200 3.95 -24.03 4.23
N ARG A 201 4.46 -24.21 5.44
CA ARG A 201 3.96 -25.28 6.32
C ARG A 201 2.48 -25.01 6.56
N ASP A 202 1.63 -25.96 6.20
CA ASP A 202 0.19 -25.83 6.36
C ASP A 202 -0.18 -25.84 7.85
N ASP A 203 -0.37 -24.66 8.43
CA ASP A 203 -0.89 -24.50 9.79
C ASP A 203 -2.32 -25.08 9.83
N SER A 204 -2.44 -26.21 10.55
CA SER A 204 -3.68 -26.97 10.79
C SER A 204 -4.35 -26.59 12.12
#